data_AF-A0A947CL60-F1
#
_entry.id   AF-A0A947CL60-F1
#
_cell.length_a   1.000
_cell.length_b   1.000
_cell.length_c   1.000
_cell.angle_alpha   90.00
_cell.angle_beta   90.00
_cell.angle_gamma   90.00
#
_symmetry.space_group_name_H-M   'P 1'
#
loop_
_entity.id
_entity.type
_entity.pdbx_description
1 polymer ?
#
loop_
_entity_poly.entity_id
_entity_poly.type
_entity_poly.pdbx_seq_one_letter_code
_entity_poly.pdbx_strand_id
1 'polypeptide(L)'
;THHTVETVAAGSDASALAVPIVQGEYDDAHLCQLVGKLEIGGARVKRNLPGGSPVEVTLVVDRGGKLSANARVKLAGDQVESFEGVAQLIMPEATVESLDSSLEVAQKRLNDAQSQAFADGDGGAIGALGKLQTELHTAEGLKDSLAGGDTDAGQRAARILLDIDAQLSEIDAERRWPEILEDAEDTYSWALSWVSEYGRDAELRLCERTGQSLEHALDRRSVADVNRHLRTLRRLGSTCFRRDPESWAMSFEHCVSRIEETSDLPKAKQLESRGRKALDKGDTGELRSVVKQMWELIPADPATRRMSYESGVR
;
A
#
# COMPACT_ATOMS: atom_id res chain seq x y z
N THR A 1 -8.68 2.19 -10.26
CA THR A 1 -9.97 2.46 -9.62
C THR A 1 -10.12 1.45 -8.52
N HIS A 2 -10.30 1.91 -7.29
CA HIS A 2 -10.43 1.01 -6.16
C HIS A 2 -11.88 0.54 -6.01
N HIS A 3 -12.13 -0.49 -5.21
CA HIS A 3 -13.47 -1.02 -4.92
C HIS A 3 -13.62 -1.30 -3.43
N THR A 4 -14.81 -1.05 -2.87
CA THR A 4 -15.11 -1.41 -1.47
C THR A 4 -14.99 -2.92 -1.24
N VAL A 5 -14.45 -3.33 -0.10
CA VAL A 5 -14.25 -4.76 0.20
C VAL A 5 -15.46 -5.39 0.90
N GLU A 6 -16.27 -4.60 1.61
CA GLU A 6 -17.46 -5.08 2.32
C GLU A 6 -18.60 -4.06 2.24
N THR A 7 -19.80 -4.51 2.66
CA THR A 7 -20.98 -3.67 2.68
C THR A 7 -20.99 -2.80 3.94
N VAL A 8 -21.21 -1.50 3.76
CA VAL A 8 -21.46 -0.56 4.88
C VAL A 8 -22.95 -0.33 4.99
N ALA A 9 -23.55 -0.78 6.09
CA ALA A 9 -24.97 -0.55 6.36
C ALA A 9 -25.22 0.91 6.78
N ALA A 10 -26.23 1.55 6.17
CA ALA A 10 -26.60 2.91 6.54
C ALA A 10 -27.17 2.97 7.97
N GLY A 11 -26.72 3.97 8.72
CA GLY A 11 -27.11 4.18 10.13
C GLY A 11 -26.47 3.21 11.13
N SER A 12 -25.54 2.36 10.70
CA SER A 12 -24.79 1.48 11.60
C SER A 12 -23.54 2.18 12.13
N ASP A 13 -23.36 2.17 13.45
CA ASP A 13 -22.12 2.61 14.12
C ASP A 13 -21.04 1.52 14.12
N ALA A 14 -21.42 0.27 13.84
CA ALA A 14 -20.51 -0.88 13.84
C ALA A 14 -19.87 -1.17 12.47
N SER A 15 -20.34 -0.52 11.40
CA SER A 15 -19.88 -0.76 10.03
C SER A 15 -19.11 0.44 9.51
N ALA A 16 -17.81 0.30 9.26
CA ALA A 16 -16.98 1.34 8.67
C ALA A 16 -15.93 0.75 7.73
N LEU A 17 -15.73 1.40 6.58
CA LEU A 17 -14.60 1.12 5.69
C LEU A 17 -13.51 2.15 5.95
N ALA A 18 -12.32 1.69 6.32
CA ALA A 18 -11.14 2.55 6.46
C ALA A 18 -10.29 2.48 5.20
N VAL A 19 -10.00 3.62 4.56
CA VAL A 19 -9.00 3.71 3.49
C VAL A 19 -7.71 4.23 4.11
N PRO A 20 -6.72 3.36 4.39
CA PRO A 20 -5.45 3.77 4.95
C PRO A 20 -4.66 4.54 3.89
N ILE A 21 -3.99 5.57 4.36
CA ILE A 21 -3.09 6.39 3.56
C ILE A 21 -1.71 6.13 4.15
N VAL A 22 -0.80 5.68 3.29
CA VAL A 22 0.56 5.32 3.68
C VAL A 22 1.58 6.19 2.95
N GLN A 23 2.69 6.43 3.61
CA GLN A 23 3.86 7.13 3.07
C GLN A 23 5.07 6.22 3.19
N GLY A 24 5.81 6.05 2.11
CA GLY A 24 7.02 5.22 2.10
C GLY A 24 7.39 4.83 0.68
N GLU A 25 8.54 4.14 0.56
CA GLU A 25 9.09 3.75 -0.74
C GLU A 25 8.69 2.34 -1.18
N TYR A 26 7.95 1.62 -0.33
CA TYR A 26 7.57 0.24 -0.52
C TYR A 26 6.23 0.09 -1.26
N ASP A 27 6.12 -0.97 -2.06
CA ASP A 27 4.86 -1.29 -2.73
C ASP A 27 3.82 -1.86 -1.76
N ASP A 28 4.26 -2.65 -0.79
CA ASP A 28 3.37 -3.24 0.19
C ASP A 28 3.08 -2.26 1.32
N ALA A 29 1.80 -2.02 1.59
CA ALA A 29 1.39 -0.97 2.51
C ALA A 29 1.92 -1.19 3.94
N HIS A 30 1.94 -2.42 4.48
CA HIS A 30 2.52 -2.71 5.81
C HIS A 30 4.01 -2.42 5.94
N LEU A 31 4.69 -2.27 4.80
CA LEU A 31 6.09 -1.88 4.72
C LEU A 31 6.24 -0.36 4.67
N CYS A 32 5.15 0.40 4.47
CA CYS A 32 5.11 1.85 4.47
C CYS A 32 4.53 2.38 5.78
N GLN A 33 4.82 3.63 6.13
CA GLN A 33 4.25 4.26 7.31
C GLN A 33 2.78 4.60 7.09
N LEU A 34 1.90 4.21 8.01
CA LEU A 34 0.51 4.68 8.04
C LEU A 34 0.45 6.15 8.51
N VAL A 35 0.05 7.06 7.61
CA VAL A 35 -0.03 8.52 7.87
C VAL A 35 -1.46 9.01 8.11
N GLY A 36 -2.47 8.19 7.80
CA GLY A 36 -3.84 8.51 8.12
C GLY A 36 -4.82 7.45 7.64
N LYS A 37 -6.10 7.66 7.96
CA LYS A 37 -7.20 6.83 7.51
C LYS A 37 -8.37 7.72 7.09
N LEU A 38 -8.93 7.47 5.92
CA LEU A 38 -10.23 8.01 5.52
C LEU A 38 -11.30 7.00 5.90
N GLU A 39 -12.14 7.36 6.87
CA GLU A 39 -13.22 6.48 7.34
C GLU A 39 -14.57 6.79 6.67
N ILE A 40 -15.16 5.76 6.09
CA ILE A 40 -16.50 5.72 5.52
C ILE A 40 -17.38 4.90 6.46
N GLY A 41 -17.87 5.53 7.53
CA GLY A 41 -18.72 4.91 8.55
C GLY A 41 -20.21 4.94 8.20
N GLY A 42 -20.95 3.89 8.58
CA GLY A 42 -22.37 3.72 8.27
C GLY A 42 -23.28 4.84 8.74
N ALA A 43 -22.92 5.52 9.84
CA ALA A 43 -23.60 6.74 10.30
C ALA A 43 -23.55 7.90 9.28
N ARG A 44 -22.53 7.96 8.42
CA ARG A 44 -22.33 9.02 7.40
C ARG A 44 -22.93 8.66 6.04
N VAL A 45 -23.40 7.42 5.87
CA VAL A 45 -23.90 6.92 4.60
C VAL A 45 -25.43 7.00 4.56
N LYS A 46 -26.00 7.53 3.46
CA LYS A 46 -27.46 7.72 3.32
C LYS A 46 -28.22 6.43 3.01
N ARG A 47 -27.54 5.40 2.50
CA ARG A 47 -28.09 4.08 2.10
C ARG A 47 -26.97 3.04 2.12
N ASN A 48 -27.28 1.75 2.16
CA ASN A 48 -26.21 0.75 2.19
C ASN A 48 -25.20 0.93 1.02
N LEU A 49 -23.90 1.02 1.33
CA LEU A 49 -22.84 0.93 0.31
C LEU A 49 -22.52 -0.55 0.12
N PRO A 50 -22.82 -1.16 -1.03
CA PRO A 50 -22.49 -2.56 -1.25
C PRO A 50 -20.98 -2.75 -1.39
N GLY A 51 -20.48 -3.92 -0.98
CA GLY A 51 -19.15 -4.38 -1.35
C GLY A 51 -18.99 -4.45 -2.88
N GLY A 52 -17.80 -4.15 -3.37
CA GLY A 52 -17.49 -4.07 -4.80
C GLY A 52 -17.88 -2.75 -5.48
N SER A 53 -18.34 -1.74 -4.72
CA SER A 53 -18.66 -0.42 -5.28
C SER A 53 -17.37 0.30 -5.72
N PRO A 54 -17.29 0.87 -6.93
CA PRO A 54 -16.11 1.63 -7.36
C PRO A 54 -15.89 2.85 -6.49
N VAL A 55 -14.66 3.02 -6.03
CA VAL A 55 -14.19 4.13 -5.21
C VAL A 55 -13.09 4.88 -5.96
N GLU A 56 -13.31 6.18 -6.12
CA GLU A 56 -12.31 7.12 -6.58
C GLU A 56 -11.78 7.90 -5.38
N VAL A 57 -10.53 7.66 -5.01
CA VAL A 57 -9.85 8.39 -3.93
C VAL A 57 -9.09 9.55 -4.54
N THR A 58 -9.33 10.76 -4.02
CA THR A 58 -8.61 11.98 -4.38
C THR A 58 -7.82 12.43 -3.15
N LEU A 59 -6.51 12.47 -3.29
CA LEU A 59 -5.61 13.03 -2.31
C LEU A 59 -5.25 14.45 -2.74
N VAL A 60 -5.49 15.43 -1.86
CA VAL A 60 -5.11 16.82 -2.08
C VAL A 60 -4.09 17.20 -1.03
N VAL A 61 -2.90 17.53 -1.49
CA VAL A 61 -1.85 18.12 -0.66
C VAL A 61 -1.85 19.61 -0.94
N ASP A 62 -2.08 20.42 0.09
CA ASP A 62 -1.98 21.87 -0.06
C ASP A 62 -0.52 22.36 0.02
N ARG A 63 -0.32 23.67 -0.18
CA ARG A 63 1.03 24.28 -0.14
C ARG A 63 1.69 24.24 1.24
N GLY A 64 0.92 23.98 2.30
CA GLY A 64 1.41 23.74 3.66
C GLY A 64 1.61 22.25 3.97
N GLY A 65 1.57 21.40 2.94
CA GLY A 65 1.76 19.97 3.04
C GLY A 65 0.58 19.25 3.69
N LYS A 66 -0.48 19.95 4.12
CA LYS A 66 -1.67 19.33 4.70
C LYS A 66 -2.33 18.47 3.64
N LEU A 67 -2.35 17.17 3.93
CA LEU A 67 -3.09 16.22 3.11
C LEU A 67 -4.56 16.20 3.54
N SER A 68 -5.42 16.11 2.54
CA SER A 68 -6.83 15.81 2.69
C SER A 68 -7.17 14.70 1.71
N ALA A 69 -8.04 13.80 2.15
CA ALA A 69 -8.42 12.63 1.40
C ALA A 69 -9.93 12.62 1.21
N ASN A 70 -10.34 12.54 -0.04
CA ASN A 70 -11.74 12.48 -0.40
C ASN A 70 -11.99 11.16 -1.14
N ALA A 71 -13.08 10.47 -0.82
CA ALA A 71 -13.54 9.31 -1.58
C ALA A 71 -14.87 9.63 -2.25
N ARG A 72 -14.97 9.29 -3.54
CA ARG A 72 -16.22 9.29 -4.30
C ARG A 72 -16.59 7.84 -4.60
N VAL A 73 -17.69 7.36 -4.01
CA VAL A 73 -18.21 6.00 -4.19
C VAL A 73 -19.32 6.02 -5.23
N LYS A 74 -19.17 5.25 -6.31
CA LYS A 74 -20.20 5.09 -7.34
C LYS A 74 -21.18 4.00 -6.94
N LEU A 75 -22.46 4.31 -7.03
CA LEU A 75 -23.58 3.43 -6.72
C LEU A 75 -24.40 3.13 -7.98
N ALA A 76 -25.37 2.21 -7.85
CA ALA A 76 -26.27 1.87 -8.95
C ALA A 76 -27.03 3.09 -9.47
N GLY A 77 -27.19 3.18 -10.80
CA GLY A 77 -27.91 4.28 -11.46
C GLY A 77 -27.14 5.60 -11.52
N ASP A 78 -25.81 5.54 -11.67
CA ASP A 78 -24.90 6.69 -11.79
C ASP A 78 -24.89 7.67 -10.60
N GLN A 79 -25.36 7.21 -9.43
CA GLN A 79 -25.33 8.00 -8.21
C GLN A 79 -23.92 7.97 -7.59
N VAL A 80 -23.50 9.09 -7.00
CA VAL A 80 -22.18 9.23 -6.37
C VAL A 80 -22.35 9.80 -4.95
N GLU A 81 -21.78 9.13 -3.96
CA GLU A 81 -21.64 9.66 -2.60
C GLU A 81 -20.19 10.07 -2.33
N SER A 82 -20.01 11.23 -1.72
CA SER A 82 -18.69 11.79 -1.42
C SER A 82 -18.44 11.76 0.09
N PHE A 83 -17.25 11.33 0.47
CA PHE A 83 -16.79 11.26 1.85
C PHE A 83 -15.48 12.02 1.99
N GLU A 84 -15.42 12.91 2.96
CA GLU A 84 -14.21 13.68 3.27
C GLU A 84 -13.60 13.17 4.57
N GLY A 85 -12.27 13.10 4.56
CA GLY A 85 -11.44 12.78 5.71
C GLY A 85 -10.14 13.57 5.64
N VAL A 86 -9.58 13.86 6.81
CA VAL A 86 -8.32 14.61 6.91
C VAL A 86 -7.24 13.63 7.34
N ALA A 87 -6.13 13.60 6.61
CA ALA A 87 -4.92 12.91 7.01
C ALA A 87 -3.80 13.92 6.90
N GLN A 88 -3.16 14.30 8.00
CA GLN A 88 -2.10 15.30 7.97
C GLN A 88 -0.82 14.67 7.42
N LEU A 89 -0.50 14.87 6.13
CA LEU A 89 0.90 15.07 5.78
C LEU A 89 1.28 16.46 6.27
N ILE A 90 2.52 16.61 6.70
CA ILE A 90 3.05 17.83 7.27
C ILE A 90 4.28 18.17 6.43
N MET A 91 4.17 19.19 5.58
CA MET A 91 5.32 19.97 5.13
C MET A 91 4.89 21.44 5.07
N PRO A 92 4.82 22.09 6.24
CA PRO A 92 4.24 23.40 6.43
C PRO A 92 5.33 24.46 6.37
N GLU A 93 4.90 25.68 6.07
CA GLU A 93 5.59 26.86 6.56
C GLU A 93 5.85 26.68 8.06
N ALA A 94 7.09 26.85 8.52
CA ALA A 94 7.45 26.53 9.91
C ALA A 94 6.68 27.41 10.90
N THR A 95 5.55 26.87 11.37
CA THR A 95 4.68 27.45 12.40
C THR A 95 4.81 26.61 13.66
N VAL A 96 4.44 27.18 14.80
CA VAL A 96 4.56 26.47 16.09
C VAL A 96 3.70 25.20 16.08
N GLU A 97 2.45 25.32 15.63
CA GLU A 97 1.49 24.21 15.56
C GLU A 97 2.00 23.07 14.67
N SER A 98 2.67 23.43 13.58
CA SER A 98 3.10 22.48 12.59
C SER A 98 4.40 21.78 12.97
N LEU A 99 5.30 22.47 13.68
CA LEU A 99 6.47 21.87 14.32
C LEU A 99 6.07 20.98 15.49
N ASP A 100 5.07 21.34 16.28
CA ASP A 100 4.51 20.48 17.35
C ASP A 100 4.06 19.14 16.79
N SER A 101 3.26 19.17 15.71
CA SER A 101 2.77 17.94 15.09
C SER A 101 3.92 17.09 14.51
N SER A 102 4.91 17.70 13.86
CA SER A 102 6.09 16.97 13.37
C SER A 102 6.94 16.37 14.50
N LEU A 103 7.10 17.08 15.62
CA LEU A 103 7.83 16.61 16.80
C LEU A 103 7.14 15.40 17.43
N GLU A 104 5.82 15.44 17.59
CA GLU A 104 5.05 14.31 18.12
C GLU A 104 5.21 13.05 17.26
N VAL A 105 5.14 13.21 15.92
CA VAL A 105 5.34 12.10 14.98
C VAL A 105 6.77 11.56 15.06
N ALA A 106 7.78 12.44 15.01
CA ALA A 106 9.18 12.05 15.07
C ALA A 106 9.52 11.37 16.40
N GLN A 107 9.04 11.89 17.53
CA GLN A 107 9.24 11.28 18.85
C GLN A 107 8.61 9.89 18.93
N LYS A 108 7.40 9.72 18.39
CA LYS A 108 6.74 8.42 18.35
C LYS A 108 7.55 7.42 17.52
N ARG A 109 7.93 7.79 16.29
CA ARG A 109 8.76 6.93 15.41
C ARG A 109 10.09 6.56 16.07
N LEU A 110 10.73 7.52 16.73
CA LEU A 110 11.99 7.31 17.42
C LEU A 110 11.84 6.33 18.59
N ASN A 111 10.77 6.44 19.39
CA ASN A 111 10.48 5.52 20.50
C ASN A 111 10.20 4.10 20.01
N ASP A 112 9.42 3.98 18.94
CA ASP A 112 9.10 2.68 18.33
C ASP A 112 10.39 2.02 17.79
N ALA A 113 11.23 2.79 17.08
CA ALA A 113 12.51 2.32 16.57
C ALA A 113 13.50 1.95 17.69
N GLN A 114 13.56 2.72 18.77
CA GLN A 114 14.39 2.40 19.95
C GLN A 114 13.93 1.10 20.61
N SER A 115 12.63 0.97 20.87
CA SER A 115 12.06 -0.23 21.49
C SER A 115 12.40 -1.49 20.67
N GLN A 116 12.30 -1.38 19.35
CA GLN A 116 12.63 -2.47 18.45
C GLN A 116 14.15 -2.75 18.40
N ALA A 117 14.99 -1.73 18.29
CA ALA A 117 16.45 -1.91 18.28
C ALA A 117 16.96 -2.53 19.59
N PHE A 118 16.35 -2.20 20.73
CA PHE A 118 16.63 -2.86 22.01
C PHE A 118 16.20 -4.33 22.02
N ALA A 119 15.02 -4.66 21.47
CA ALA A 119 14.55 -6.04 21.37
C ALA A 119 15.47 -6.89 20.49
N ASP A 120 15.98 -6.31 19.41
CA ASP A 120 16.86 -6.97 18.44
C ASP A 120 18.33 -6.99 18.87
N GLY A 121 18.68 -6.25 19.94
CA GLY A 121 20.07 -6.14 20.43
C GLY A 121 21.00 -5.38 19.48
N ASP A 122 20.46 -4.53 18.61
CA ASP A 122 21.22 -3.79 17.61
C ASP A 122 21.91 -2.56 18.24
N GLY A 123 23.11 -2.78 18.78
CA GLY A 123 23.92 -1.71 19.37
C GLY A 123 24.27 -0.57 18.40
N GLY A 124 24.33 -0.85 17.09
CA GLY A 124 24.58 0.16 16.06
C GLY A 124 23.39 1.10 15.92
N ALA A 125 22.19 0.53 15.74
CA ALA A 125 20.95 1.29 15.66
C ALA A 125 20.66 2.04 16.96
N ILE A 126 20.87 1.44 18.14
CA ILE A 126 20.71 2.11 19.44
C ILE A 126 21.58 3.38 19.52
N GLY A 127 22.84 3.29 19.10
CA GLY A 127 23.75 4.43 19.08
C GLY A 127 23.31 5.53 18.11
N ALA A 128 22.81 5.17 16.93
CA ALA A 128 22.28 6.13 15.96
C ALA A 128 21.00 6.81 16.47
N LEU A 129 20.05 6.05 17.00
CA LEU A 129 18.79 6.55 17.56
C LEU A 129 19.01 7.48 18.77
N GLY A 130 20.06 7.25 19.57
CA GLY A 130 20.45 8.16 20.64
C GLY A 130 20.90 9.55 20.14
N LYS A 131 21.58 9.60 18.98
CA LYS A 131 21.94 10.89 18.34
C LYS A 131 20.70 11.61 17.82
N LEU A 132 19.80 10.87 17.16
CA LEU A 132 18.52 11.42 16.69
C LEU A 132 17.66 11.97 17.84
N GLN A 133 17.67 11.35 19.02
CA GLN A 133 16.99 11.89 20.22
C GLN A 133 17.55 13.26 20.64
N THR A 134 18.86 13.46 20.49
CA THR A 134 19.51 14.73 20.82
C THR A 134 19.17 15.82 19.79
N GLU A 135 19.13 15.46 18.52
CA GLU A 135 18.69 16.34 17.43
C GLU A 135 17.22 16.72 17.58
N LEU A 136 16.37 15.77 17.99
CA LEU A 136 14.95 16.00 18.26
C LEU A 136 14.76 17.03 19.38
N HIS A 137 15.51 16.90 20.48
CA HIS A 137 15.50 17.88 21.57
C HIS A 137 16.00 19.27 21.12
N THR A 138 16.94 19.30 20.17
CA THR A 138 17.40 20.56 19.56
C THR A 138 16.28 21.23 18.76
N ALA A 139 15.51 20.44 17.99
CA ALA A 139 14.35 20.93 17.26
C ALA A 139 13.24 21.47 18.20
N GLU A 140 13.02 20.83 19.36
CA GLU A 140 12.10 21.34 20.40
C GLU A 140 12.50 22.74 20.88
N GLY A 141 13.77 22.95 21.23
CA GLY A 141 14.26 24.26 21.68
C GLY A 141 14.18 25.35 20.60
N LEU A 142 14.36 24.98 19.33
CA LEU A 142 14.19 25.90 18.20
C LEU A 142 12.73 26.27 17.95
N LYS A 143 11.79 25.34 18.17
CA LYS A 143 10.35 25.64 18.16
C LYS A 143 9.98 26.65 19.26
N ASP A 144 10.52 26.50 20.47
CA ASP A 144 10.27 27.47 21.55
C ASP A 144 10.80 28.87 21.17
N SER A 145 11.92 28.92 20.45
CA SER A 145 12.47 30.18 19.92
C SER A 145 11.57 30.81 18.83
N LEU A 146 10.95 29.98 17.97
CA LEU A 146 9.94 30.42 17.01
C LEU A 146 8.71 31.01 17.71
N ALA A 147 8.24 30.41 18.80
CA ALA A 147 7.14 30.96 19.60
C ALA A 147 7.51 32.34 20.20
N GLY A 148 8.81 32.60 20.43
CA GLY A 148 9.36 33.90 20.79
C GLY A 148 9.52 34.90 19.62
N GLY A 149 9.18 34.51 18.40
CA GLY A 149 9.22 35.34 17.19
C GLY A 149 10.41 35.10 16.26
N ASP A 150 11.29 34.14 16.54
CA ASP A 150 12.43 33.81 15.66
C ASP A 150 12.00 32.86 14.52
N THR A 151 11.63 33.43 13.38
CA THR A 151 11.23 32.67 12.19
C THR A 151 12.37 31.82 11.60
N ASP A 152 13.64 32.21 11.77
CA ASP A 152 14.80 31.43 11.31
C ASP A 152 14.97 30.16 12.15
N ALA A 153 14.73 30.25 13.46
CA ALA A 153 14.65 29.07 14.33
C ALA A 153 13.61 28.05 13.85
N GLY A 154 12.44 28.52 13.43
CA GLY A 154 11.39 27.65 12.86
C GLY A 154 11.87 26.88 11.63
N GLN A 155 12.52 27.56 10.67
CA GLN A 155 13.03 26.91 9.45
C GLN A 155 14.14 25.90 9.76
N ARG A 156 15.01 26.21 10.72
CA ARG A 156 16.05 25.27 11.18
C ARG A 156 15.44 24.04 11.84
N ALA A 157 14.42 24.21 12.70
CA ALA A 157 13.71 23.10 13.32
C ALA A 157 13.05 22.19 12.28
N ALA A 158 12.39 22.78 11.28
CA ALA A 158 11.76 22.04 10.19
C ALA A 158 12.79 21.20 9.41
N ARG A 159 13.97 21.74 9.13
CA ARG A 159 15.05 21.03 8.46
C ARG A 159 15.58 19.86 9.30
N ILE A 160 15.83 20.08 10.58
CA ILE A 160 16.28 19.02 11.50
C ILE A 160 15.26 17.88 11.53
N LEU A 161 13.96 18.19 11.61
CA LEU A 161 12.92 17.17 11.63
C LEU A 161 12.85 16.37 10.32
N LEU A 162 13.10 17.01 9.18
CA LEU A 162 13.20 16.33 7.89
C LEU A 162 14.41 15.37 7.85
N ASP A 163 15.55 15.83 8.35
CA ASP A 163 16.78 15.02 8.40
C ASP A 163 16.63 13.84 9.37
N ILE A 164 15.91 14.01 10.49
CA ILE A 164 15.55 12.92 11.42
C ILE A 164 14.64 11.90 10.71
N ASP A 165 13.61 12.37 10.00
CA ASP A 165 12.67 11.50 9.29
C ASP A 165 13.37 10.64 8.23
N ALA A 166 14.30 11.24 7.49
CA ALA A 166 15.13 10.54 6.52
C ALA A 166 16.00 9.45 7.19
N GLN A 167 16.72 9.80 8.25
CA GLN A 167 17.58 8.85 8.98
C GLN A 167 16.79 7.71 9.64
N LEU A 168 15.60 7.99 10.19
CA LEU A 168 14.71 6.95 10.72
C LEU A 168 14.27 5.99 9.61
N SER A 169 13.97 6.52 8.41
CA SER A 169 13.58 5.72 7.26
C SER A 169 14.74 4.85 6.75
N GLU A 170 15.97 5.32 6.80
CA GLU A 170 17.17 4.52 6.50
C GLU A 170 17.36 3.38 7.51
N ILE A 171 17.18 3.65 8.81
CA ILE A 171 17.25 2.62 9.86
C ILE A 171 16.17 1.54 9.65
N ASP A 172 14.95 1.97 9.35
CA ASP A 172 13.84 1.06 9.03
C ASP A 172 14.14 0.22 7.78
N ALA A 173 14.73 0.83 6.74
CA ALA A 173 15.09 0.14 5.51
C ALA A 173 16.21 -0.89 5.70
N GLU A 174 17.24 -0.54 6.48
CA GLU A 174 18.33 -1.44 6.81
C GLU A 174 17.83 -2.68 7.57
N ARG A 175 16.96 -2.47 8.56
CA ARG A 175 16.35 -3.57 9.33
C ARG A 175 15.58 -4.53 8.43
N ARG A 176 14.86 -3.98 7.44
CA ARG A 176 13.97 -4.72 6.54
C ARG A 176 14.67 -5.27 5.30
N TRP A 177 15.97 -5.05 5.17
CA TRP A 177 16.75 -5.53 4.04
C TRP A 177 16.66 -7.05 3.80
N PRO A 178 16.65 -7.92 4.83
CA PRO A 178 16.47 -9.36 4.62
C PRO A 178 15.15 -9.72 3.92
N GLU A 179 14.05 -9.06 4.30
CA GLU A 179 12.73 -9.29 3.70
C GLU A 179 12.69 -8.82 2.24
N ILE A 180 13.38 -7.71 1.94
CA ILE A 180 13.51 -7.18 0.58
C ILE A 180 14.31 -8.15 -0.30
N LEU A 181 15.35 -8.78 0.24
CA LEU A 181 16.12 -9.80 -0.48
C LEU A 181 15.27 -11.03 -0.82
N GLU A 182 14.50 -11.52 0.14
CA GLU A 182 13.60 -12.66 -0.05
C GLU A 182 12.53 -12.36 -1.12
N ASP A 183 11.81 -11.24 -1.02
CA ASP A 183 10.82 -10.84 -2.02
C ASP A 183 11.43 -10.65 -3.41
N ALA A 184 12.66 -10.13 -3.49
CA ALA A 184 13.37 -9.96 -4.74
C ALA A 184 13.73 -11.30 -5.40
N GLU A 185 14.23 -12.26 -4.62
CA GLU A 185 14.56 -13.61 -5.09
C GLU A 185 13.31 -14.35 -5.58
N ASP A 186 12.25 -14.35 -4.77
CA ASP A 186 10.98 -15.01 -5.08
C ASP A 186 10.33 -14.41 -6.33
N THR A 187 10.23 -13.08 -6.38
CA THR A 187 9.62 -12.38 -7.51
C THR A 187 10.42 -12.60 -8.80
N TYR A 188 11.75 -12.55 -8.74
CA TYR A 188 12.59 -12.75 -9.92
C TYR A 188 12.49 -14.20 -10.42
N SER A 189 12.61 -15.18 -9.53
CA SER A 189 12.53 -16.61 -9.86
C SER A 189 11.17 -16.97 -10.45
N TRP A 190 10.08 -16.47 -9.84
CA TRP A 190 8.73 -16.63 -10.36
C TRP A 190 8.55 -15.97 -11.73
N ALA A 191 9.04 -14.74 -11.93
CA ALA A 191 8.91 -14.08 -13.22
C ALA A 191 9.71 -14.81 -14.31
N LEU A 192 10.92 -15.26 -13.99
CA LEU A 192 11.80 -15.95 -14.91
C LEU A 192 11.22 -17.28 -15.37
N SER A 193 10.58 -18.06 -14.50
CA SER A 193 9.96 -19.34 -14.89
C SER A 193 8.89 -19.14 -15.96
N TRP A 194 7.96 -18.20 -15.76
CA TRP A 194 6.90 -17.90 -16.72
C TRP A 194 7.42 -17.26 -18.01
N VAL A 195 8.40 -16.35 -17.93
CA VAL A 195 8.97 -15.69 -19.11
C VAL A 195 9.80 -16.67 -19.95
N SER A 196 10.50 -17.62 -19.32
CA SER A 196 11.30 -18.61 -20.05
C SER A 196 10.43 -19.56 -20.88
N GLU A 197 9.26 -19.91 -20.36
CA GLU A 197 8.36 -20.87 -21.01
C GLU A 197 7.35 -20.21 -21.98
N TYR A 198 6.80 -19.04 -21.62
CA TYR A 198 5.71 -18.40 -22.37
C TYR A 198 6.03 -16.97 -22.86
N GLY A 199 7.26 -16.51 -22.65
CA GLY A 199 7.73 -15.20 -23.07
C GLY A 199 8.09 -15.14 -24.56
N ARG A 200 8.01 -13.93 -25.12
CA ARG A 200 8.55 -13.61 -26.44
C ARG A 200 9.99 -13.12 -26.29
N ASP A 201 10.76 -13.13 -27.38
CA ASP A 201 12.15 -12.63 -27.41
C ASP A 201 12.34 -11.24 -26.78
N ALA A 202 11.39 -10.33 -26.99
CA ALA A 202 11.46 -8.99 -26.42
C ALA A 202 11.25 -8.98 -24.89
N GLU A 203 10.44 -9.90 -24.37
CA GLU A 203 10.13 -10.05 -22.95
C GLU A 203 11.24 -10.80 -22.22
N LEU A 204 11.81 -11.84 -22.84
CA LEU A 204 13.04 -12.52 -22.38
C LEU A 204 14.18 -11.51 -22.19
N ARG A 205 14.50 -10.74 -23.24
CA ARG A 205 15.54 -9.69 -23.16
C ARG A 205 15.22 -8.60 -22.13
N LEU A 206 13.94 -8.29 -21.91
CA LEU A 206 13.56 -7.31 -20.90
C LEU A 206 13.68 -7.89 -19.48
N CYS A 207 13.31 -9.15 -19.28
CA CYS A 207 13.45 -9.86 -18.01
C CYS A 207 14.93 -9.95 -17.61
N GLU A 208 15.81 -10.36 -18.52
CA GLU A 208 17.27 -10.42 -18.29
C GLU A 208 17.86 -9.06 -17.90
N ARG A 209 17.56 -8.00 -18.68
CA ARG A 209 18.03 -6.65 -18.35
C ARG A 209 17.48 -6.13 -17.02
N THR A 210 16.23 -6.48 -16.70
CA THR A 210 15.61 -6.08 -15.43
C THR A 210 16.24 -6.82 -14.26
N GLY A 211 16.57 -8.11 -14.43
CA GLY A 211 17.32 -8.90 -13.44
C GLY A 211 18.69 -8.33 -13.14
N GLN A 212 19.47 -7.96 -14.17
CA GLN A 212 20.77 -7.29 -13.98
C GLN A 212 20.62 -5.93 -13.27
N SER A 213 19.57 -5.17 -13.61
CA SER A 213 19.31 -3.88 -12.96
C SER A 213 18.88 -4.06 -11.50
N LEU A 214 18.12 -5.13 -11.20
CA LEU A 214 17.73 -5.51 -9.84
C LEU A 214 18.96 -5.89 -9.01
N GLU A 215 19.88 -6.70 -9.55
CA GLU A 215 21.14 -7.05 -8.88
C GLU A 215 21.95 -5.80 -8.51
N HIS A 216 22.12 -4.86 -9.45
CA HIS A 216 22.78 -3.58 -9.16
C HIS A 216 22.03 -2.68 -8.17
N ALA A 217 20.71 -2.80 -8.07
CA ALA A 217 19.92 -2.08 -7.08
C ALA A 217 20.11 -2.70 -5.68
N LEU A 218 20.16 -4.03 -5.61
CA LEU A 218 20.44 -4.78 -4.38
C LEU A 218 21.86 -4.49 -3.86
N ASP A 219 22.87 -4.52 -4.73
CA ASP A 219 24.27 -4.20 -4.37
C ASP A 219 24.42 -2.80 -3.75
N ARG A 220 23.66 -1.84 -4.29
CA ARG A 220 23.67 -0.44 -3.82
C ARG A 220 22.66 -0.17 -2.70
N ARG A 221 21.91 -1.17 -2.28
CA ARG A 221 20.84 -1.07 -1.28
C ARG A 221 19.80 0.02 -1.58
N SER A 222 19.48 0.21 -2.86
CA SER A 222 18.49 1.21 -3.29
C SER A 222 17.08 0.62 -3.28
N VAL A 223 16.34 0.82 -2.18
CA VAL A 223 14.96 0.31 -2.01
C VAL A 223 14.04 0.77 -3.15
N ALA A 224 14.07 2.06 -3.49
CA ALA A 224 13.26 2.62 -4.56
C ALA A 224 13.52 1.94 -5.93
N ASP A 225 14.79 1.67 -6.26
CA ASP A 225 15.15 0.99 -7.51
C ASP A 225 14.76 -0.49 -7.49
N VAL A 226 14.98 -1.19 -6.36
CA VAL A 226 14.54 -2.58 -6.17
C VAL A 226 13.04 -2.69 -6.47
N ASN A 227 12.21 -1.90 -5.78
CA ASN A 227 10.76 -1.94 -5.96
C ASN A 227 10.34 -1.64 -7.41
N ARG A 228 11.00 -0.67 -8.06
CA ARG A 228 10.75 -0.39 -9.48
C ARG A 228 11.01 -1.60 -10.37
N HIS A 229 12.10 -2.34 -10.13
CA HIS A 229 12.44 -3.53 -10.90
C HIS A 229 11.48 -4.69 -10.59
N LEU A 230 11.11 -4.89 -9.32
CA LEU A 230 10.13 -5.90 -8.92
C LEU A 230 8.77 -5.68 -9.58
N ARG A 231 8.25 -4.44 -9.63
CA ARG A 231 7.00 -4.13 -10.37
C ARG A 231 7.08 -4.53 -11.85
N THR A 232 8.24 -4.33 -12.48
CA THR A 232 8.46 -4.68 -13.88
C THR A 232 8.46 -6.20 -14.06
N LEU A 233 9.16 -6.94 -13.19
CA LEU A 233 9.22 -8.40 -13.20
C LEU A 233 7.83 -9.02 -12.93
N ARG A 234 7.10 -8.54 -11.92
CA ARG A 234 5.73 -8.98 -11.62
C ARG A 234 4.81 -8.84 -12.81
N ARG A 235 4.91 -7.71 -13.53
CA ARG A 235 4.12 -7.45 -14.74
C ARG A 235 4.49 -8.41 -15.89
N LEU A 236 5.78 -8.69 -16.08
CA LEU A 236 6.25 -9.61 -17.12
C LEU A 236 5.80 -11.05 -16.83
N GLY A 237 6.07 -11.55 -15.62
CA GLY A 237 5.64 -12.86 -15.17
C GLY A 237 4.11 -13.01 -15.30
N SER A 238 3.34 -12.03 -14.82
CA SER A 238 1.87 -12.05 -14.94
C SER A 238 1.37 -12.07 -16.40
N THR A 239 2.10 -11.41 -17.30
CA THR A 239 1.74 -11.38 -18.73
C THR A 239 1.99 -12.73 -19.38
N CYS A 240 3.11 -13.38 -19.04
CA CYS A 240 3.49 -14.69 -19.57
C CYS A 240 2.64 -15.81 -18.95
N PHE A 241 2.43 -15.78 -17.63
CA PHE A 241 1.50 -16.65 -16.90
C PHE A 241 0.14 -16.73 -17.59
N ARG A 242 -0.44 -15.59 -17.94
CA ARG A 242 -1.76 -15.51 -18.60
C ARG A 242 -1.81 -16.09 -20.03
N ARG A 243 -0.67 -16.50 -20.62
CA ARG A 243 -0.61 -17.16 -21.92
C ARG A 243 -0.65 -18.68 -21.80
N ASP A 244 -0.30 -19.23 -20.65
CA ASP A 244 -0.50 -20.63 -20.35
C ASP A 244 -2.02 -20.94 -20.30
N PRO A 245 -2.52 -21.87 -21.12
CA PRO A 245 -3.91 -22.31 -21.04
C PRO A 245 -4.31 -22.87 -19.66
N GLU A 246 -3.39 -23.54 -18.95
CA GLU A 246 -3.66 -24.14 -17.64
C GLU A 246 -3.76 -23.09 -16.54
N SER A 247 -3.06 -21.95 -16.68
CA SER A 247 -3.14 -20.81 -15.77
C SER A 247 -4.57 -20.33 -15.51
N TRP A 248 -5.43 -20.36 -16.53
CA TRP A 248 -6.83 -19.94 -16.39
C TRP A 248 -7.67 -20.98 -15.66
N ALA A 249 -7.36 -22.27 -15.81
CA ALA A 249 -7.98 -23.33 -15.04
C ALA A 249 -7.57 -23.24 -13.56
N MET A 250 -6.28 -23.06 -13.27
CA MET A 250 -5.79 -22.85 -11.90
C MET A 250 -6.40 -21.60 -11.27
N SER A 251 -6.46 -20.49 -12.01
CA SER A 251 -7.07 -19.24 -11.55
C SER A 251 -8.57 -19.40 -11.29
N PHE A 252 -9.27 -20.19 -12.12
CA PHE A 252 -10.68 -20.49 -11.93
C PHE A 252 -10.92 -21.34 -10.67
N GLU A 253 -10.18 -22.43 -10.49
CA GLU A 253 -10.30 -23.28 -9.30
C GLU A 253 -9.99 -22.49 -8.02
N HIS A 254 -8.98 -21.61 -8.04
CA HIS A 254 -8.71 -20.70 -6.94
C HIS A 254 -9.88 -19.74 -6.65
N CYS A 255 -10.57 -19.25 -7.68
CA CYS A 255 -11.75 -18.41 -7.50
C CYS A 255 -12.92 -19.21 -6.90
N VAL A 256 -13.12 -20.45 -7.35
CA VAL A 256 -14.19 -21.32 -6.88
C VAL A 256 -13.96 -21.76 -5.43
N SER A 257 -12.72 -22.03 -5.02
CA SER A 257 -12.41 -22.37 -3.63
C SER A 257 -12.73 -21.22 -2.65
N ARG A 258 -12.82 -19.98 -3.15
CA ARG A 258 -13.13 -18.77 -2.39
C ARG A 258 -14.52 -18.20 -2.71
N ILE A 259 -15.40 -19.00 -3.29
CA ILE A 259 -16.70 -18.52 -3.79
C ILE A 259 -17.59 -17.98 -2.66
N GLU A 260 -17.48 -18.52 -1.45
CA GLU A 260 -18.24 -18.10 -0.29
C GLU A 260 -17.79 -16.73 0.25
N GLU A 261 -16.58 -16.29 -0.11
CA GLU A 261 -16.05 -14.98 0.27
C GLU A 261 -16.57 -13.85 -0.62
N THR A 262 -17.24 -14.17 -1.74
CA THR A 262 -17.58 -13.17 -2.77
C THR A 262 -18.62 -12.13 -2.33
N SER A 263 -18.48 -10.91 -2.87
CA SER A 263 -19.42 -9.80 -2.61
C SER A 263 -20.81 -10.01 -3.22
N ASP A 264 -20.95 -10.89 -4.22
CA ASP A 264 -22.21 -11.26 -4.88
C ASP A 264 -22.23 -12.77 -5.13
N LEU A 265 -22.64 -13.52 -4.11
CA LEU A 265 -22.70 -14.99 -4.14
C LEU A 265 -23.60 -15.55 -5.26
N PRO A 266 -24.82 -15.00 -5.53
CA PRO A 266 -25.63 -15.44 -6.66
C PRO A 266 -24.92 -15.29 -8.01
N LYS A 267 -24.28 -14.14 -8.28
CA LYS A 267 -23.52 -13.92 -9.50
C LYS A 267 -22.29 -14.82 -9.57
N ALA A 268 -21.59 -15.00 -8.45
CA ALA A 268 -20.44 -15.90 -8.37
C ALA A 268 -20.82 -17.36 -8.67
N LYS A 269 -21.98 -17.84 -8.19
CA LYS A 269 -22.50 -19.18 -8.52
C LYS A 269 -22.89 -19.34 -9.99
N GLN A 270 -23.40 -18.28 -10.63
CA GLN A 270 -23.62 -18.29 -12.09
C GLN A 270 -22.29 -18.37 -12.85
N LEU A 271 -21.28 -17.62 -12.41
CA LEU A 271 -19.93 -17.65 -12.97
C LEU A 271 -19.26 -19.01 -12.77
N GLU A 272 -19.42 -19.66 -11.62
CA GLU A 272 -18.95 -21.03 -11.37
C GLU A 272 -19.53 -22.01 -12.40
N SER A 273 -20.86 -21.98 -12.60
CA SER A 273 -21.51 -22.88 -13.57
C SER A 273 -21.03 -22.63 -15.01
N ARG A 274 -20.82 -21.36 -15.39
CA ARG A 274 -20.27 -21.00 -16.70
C ARG A 274 -18.82 -21.46 -16.86
N GLY A 275 -17.99 -21.24 -15.84
CA GLY A 275 -16.58 -21.62 -15.87
C GLY A 275 -16.38 -23.15 -15.92
N ARG A 276 -17.16 -23.93 -15.16
CA ARG A 276 -17.15 -25.41 -15.27
C ARG A 276 -17.50 -25.88 -16.69
N LYS A 277 -18.53 -25.29 -17.31
CA LYS A 277 -18.87 -25.58 -18.71
C LYS A 277 -17.78 -25.17 -19.70
N ALA A 278 -17.07 -24.08 -19.42
CA ALA A 278 -15.95 -23.64 -20.25
C ALA A 278 -14.76 -24.59 -20.14
N LEU A 279 -14.45 -25.10 -18.94
CA LEU A 279 -13.46 -26.15 -18.70
C LEU A 279 -13.80 -27.43 -19.46
N ASP A 280 -15.04 -27.93 -19.32
CA ASP A 280 -15.48 -29.16 -19.98
C ASP A 280 -15.35 -29.10 -21.52
N LYS A 281 -15.46 -27.88 -22.09
CA LYS A 281 -15.38 -27.62 -23.53
C LYS A 281 -13.98 -27.22 -24.01
N GLY A 282 -13.03 -27.01 -23.10
CA GLY A 282 -11.73 -26.42 -23.43
C GLY A 282 -11.81 -24.98 -23.96
N ASP A 283 -12.87 -24.24 -23.62
CA ASP A 283 -13.07 -22.85 -24.05
C ASP A 283 -12.28 -21.88 -23.15
N THR A 284 -10.99 -21.74 -23.44
CA THR A 284 -10.09 -20.84 -22.69
C THR A 284 -10.53 -19.37 -22.77
N GLY A 285 -11.22 -18.96 -23.84
CA GLY A 285 -11.71 -17.60 -24.03
C GLY A 285 -12.82 -17.25 -23.04
N GLU A 286 -13.82 -18.12 -22.92
CA GLU A 286 -14.88 -17.98 -21.94
C GLU A 286 -14.36 -18.16 -20.52
N LEU A 287 -13.46 -19.12 -20.27
CA LEU A 287 -12.87 -19.33 -18.95
C LEU A 287 -12.13 -18.08 -18.46
N ARG A 288 -11.33 -17.45 -19.33
CA ARG A 288 -10.67 -16.17 -19.04
C ARG A 288 -11.66 -15.05 -18.72
N SER A 289 -12.78 -14.98 -19.44
CA SER A 289 -13.85 -13.99 -19.20
C SER A 289 -14.50 -14.20 -17.84
N VAL A 290 -14.76 -15.46 -17.47
CA VAL A 290 -15.32 -15.85 -16.17
C VAL A 290 -14.36 -15.51 -15.03
N VAL A 291 -13.10 -15.90 -15.12
CA VAL A 291 -12.09 -15.63 -14.08
C VAL A 291 -11.96 -14.13 -13.79
N LYS A 292 -11.92 -13.28 -14.82
CA LYS A 292 -11.86 -11.82 -14.63
C LYS A 292 -13.06 -11.29 -13.85
N GLN A 293 -14.27 -11.76 -14.16
CA GLN A 293 -15.48 -11.39 -13.43
C GLN A 293 -15.46 -11.94 -12.00
N MET A 294 -14.92 -13.13 -11.75
CA MET A 294 -14.80 -13.67 -10.40
C MET A 294 -13.80 -12.87 -9.54
N TRP A 295 -12.67 -12.42 -10.12
CA TRP A 295 -11.74 -11.52 -9.42
C TRP A 295 -12.37 -10.18 -9.02
N GLU A 296 -13.37 -9.68 -9.76
CA GLU A 296 -14.16 -8.51 -9.38
C GLU A 296 -15.08 -8.77 -8.17
N LEU A 297 -15.39 -10.03 -7.87
CA LEU A 297 -16.28 -10.43 -6.78
C LEU A 297 -15.54 -10.90 -5.52
N ILE A 298 -14.34 -11.47 -5.64
CA ILE A 298 -13.57 -11.99 -4.50
C ILE A 298 -12.92 -10.82 -3.73
N PRO A 299 -13.17 -10.66 -2.42
CA PRO A 299 -12.52 -9.65 -1.60
C PRO A 299 -11.04 -10.00 -1.39
N ALA A 300 -10.24 -8.98 -1.03
CA ALA A 300 -8.84 -9.21 -0.66
C ALA A 300 -8.78 -10.22 0.50
N ASP A 301 -7.87 -11.18 0.41
CA ASP A 301 -7.62 -12.18 1.44
C ASP A 301 -7.37 -11.50 2.81
N PRO A 302 -7.89 -12.04 3.95
CA PRO A 302 -7.70 -11.40 5.26
C PRO A 302 -6.24 -11.15 5.65
N ALA A 303 -5.29 -11.99 5.23
CA ALA A 303 -3.87 -11.74 5.50
C ALA A 303 -3.36 -10.57 4.65
N THR A 304 -3.70 -10.53 3.37
CA THR A 304 -3.42 -9.37 2.50
C THR A 304 -4.07 -8.09 3.02
N ARG A 305 -5.28 -8.19 3.61
CA ARG A 305 -6.00 -7.05 4.21
C ARG A 305 -5.26 -6.53 5.44
N ARG A 306 -4.72 -7.41 6.30
CA ARG A 306 -3.85 -7.00 7.43
C ARG A 306 -2.56 -6.33 6.94
N MET A 307 -1.93 -6.90 5.92
CA MET A 307 -0.77 -6.30 5.24
C MET A 307 -1.06 -4.96 4.55
N SER A 308 -2.34 -4.59 4.47
CA SER A 308 -2.82 -3.32 3.92
C SER A 308 -3.48 -2.43 4.97
N TYR A 309 -3.06 -2.51 6.24
CA TYR A 309 -3.65 -1.74 7.35
C TYR A 309 -5.17 -1.86 7.48
N GLU A 310 -5.68 -3.05 7.18
CA GLU A 310 -7.10 -3.38 7.18
C GLU A 310 -7.91 -2.63 6.11
N SER A 311 -7.27 -2.22 5.01
CA SER A 311 -7.89 -1.43 3.94
C SER A 311 -9.28 -1.94 3.55
N GLY A 312 -10.24 -1.02 3.63
CA GLY A 312 -11.60 -1.16 3.18
C GLY A 312 -11.76 -1.04 1.66
N VAL A 313 -10.67 -0.78 0.94
CA VAL A 313 -10.66 -0.68 -0.52
C VAL A 313 -9.51 -1.47 -1.14
N ARG A 314 -9.72 -1.94 -2.37
CA ARG A 314 -8.72 -2.64 -3.21
C ARG A 314 -8.64 -2.02 -4.60
#